data_AF-A0A7X7AQW5-F1
#
_entry.id   AF-A0A7X7AQW5-F1
#
_cell.length_a   1.000
_cell.length_b   1.000
_cell.length_c   1.000
_cell.angle_alpha   90.00
_cell.angle_beta   90.00
_cell.angle_gamma   90.00
#
_symmetry.space_group_name_H-M   'P 1'
#
loop_
_entity.id
_entity.type
_entity.pdbx_description
1 polymer ?
#
loop_
_entity_poly.entity_id
_entity_poly.type
_entity_poly.pdbx_seq_one_letter_code
_entity_poly.pdbx_strand_id
1 'polypeptide(L)'
;MTIQLAIATFFGAAMFPFIIRMIWGRFVEKFGEIGGFLSALFIVGVMWAVNHGYGLIYQTGAWVDMGTAAGVGLLVASLLTGAKFDEHTTRNIICAAIGGILAGIILNLAIVG
;
A
#
# COMPACT_ATOMS: atom_id res chain seq x y z
N MET A 1 -15.50 -5.87 16.66
CA MET A 1 -14.36 -4.93 16.74
C MET A 1 -14.57 -4.03 17.95
N THR A 2 -13.55 -3.87 18.81
CA THR A 2 -13.59 -2.91 19.92
C THR A 2 -13.22 -1.51 19.43
N ILE A 3 -13.51 -0.47 20.22
CA ILE A 3 -13.12 0.91 19.89
C ILE A 3 -11.60 1.03 19.74
N GLN A 4 -10.85 0.33 20.59
CA GLN A 4 -9.39 0.31 20.55
C GLN A 4 -8.87 -0.25 19.21
N LEU A 5 -9.45 -1.37 18.74
CA LEU A 5 -9.10 -1.97 17.44
C LEU A 5 -9.48 -1.05 16.28
N ALA A 6 -10.62 -0.34 16.38
CA ALA A 6 -11.04 0.63 15.37
C ALA A 6 -10.04 1.78 15.25
N ILE A 7 -9.60 2.33 16.38
CA ILE A 7 -8.62 3.42 16.44
C ILE A 7 -7.27 2.94 15.89
N ALA A 8 -6.78 1.77 16.34
CA ALA A 8 -5.53 1.20 15.84
C ALA A 8 -5.58 0.97 14.32
N THR A 9 -6.70 0.44 13.81
CA THR A 9 -6.88 0.17 12.38
C THR A 9 -6.87 1.46 11.58
N PHE A 10 -7.55 2.50 12.07
CA PHE A 10 -7.54 3.81 11.43
C PHE A 10 -6.12 4.37 11.30
N PHE A 11 -5.34 4.35 12.38
CA PHE A 11 -3.96 4.84 12.35
C PHE A 11 -3.06 3.98 11.46
N GLY A 12 -3.13 2.65 11.59
CA GLY A 12 -2.33 1.73 10.76
C GLY A 12 -2.64 1.89 9.26
N ALA A 13 -3.92 2.01 8.91
CA ALA A 13 -4.37 2.24 7.54
C ALA A 13 -3.94 3.62 7.01
N ALA A 14 -4.00 4.67 7.83
CA ALA A 14 -3.60 6.02 7.40
C ALA A 14 -2.08 6.17 7.28
N MET A 15 -1.30 5.57 8.19
CA MET A 15 0.16 5.72 8.24
C MET A 15 0.83 5.31 6.93
N PHE A 16 0.40 4.20 6.34
CA PHE A 16 1.06 3.66 5.16
C PHE A 16 1.03 4.59 3.93
N PRO A 17 -0.13 5.09 3.44
CA PRO A 17 -0.16 6.06 2.35
C PRO A 17 0.58 7.37 2.67
N PHE A 18 0.55 7.84 3.92
CA PHE A 18 1.34 9.02 4.32
C PHE A 18 2.84 8.79 4.14
N ILE A 19 3.35 7.65 4.62
CA ILE A 19 4.78 7.32 4.52
C ILE A 19 5.21 7.15 3.06
N ILE A 20 4.40 6.50 2.23
CA ILE A 20 4.67 6.42 0.78
C ILE A 20 4.83 7.83 0.20
N ARG A 21 3.89 8.72 0.48
CA ARG A 21 3.88 10.08 -0.10
C ARG A 21 5.04 10.95 0.38
N MET A 22 5.55 10.71 1.59
CA MET A 22 6.66 11.48 2.16
C MET A 22 8.04 10.98 1.71
N ILE A 23 8.19 9.67 1.49
CA ILE A 23 9.52 9.03 1.41
C ILE A 23 9.79 8.42 0.03
N TRP A 24 8.80 7.78 -0.60
CA TRP A 24 9.03 6.97 -1.80
C TRP A 24 9.64 7.78 -2.95
N GLY A 25 9.08 8.96 -3.25
CA GLY A 25 9.60 9.83 -4.32
C GLY A 25 11.07 10.19 -4.13
N ARG A 26 11.47 10.50 -2.88
CA ARG A 26 12.86 10.86 -2.53
C ARG A 26 13.84 9.71 -2.74
N PHE A 27 13.41 8.48 -2.48
CA PHE A 27 14.23 7.30 -2.75
C PHE A 27 14.43 7.09 -4.24
N VAL A 28 13.38 7.25 -5.04
CA VAL A 28 13.46 7.14 -6.51
C VAL A 28 14.33 8.26 -7.09
N GLU A 29 14.17 9.50 -6.61
CA GLU A 29 15.02 10.64 -7.03
C GLU A 29 16.51 10.39 -6.75
N LYS A 30 16.83 9.75 -5.62
CA LYS A 30 18.22 9.52 -5.19
C LYS A 30 18.87 8.29 -5.83
N PHE A 31 18.12 7.20 -6.00
CA PHE A 31 18.67 5.90 -6.40
C PHE A 31 18.12 5.39 -7.74
N GLY A 32 17.35 6.20 -8.46
CA GLY A 32 16.70 5.82 -9.71
C GLY A 32 15.66 4.72 -9.51
N GLU A 33 15.54 3.83 -10.49
CA GLU A 33 14.58 2.72 -10.47
C GLU A 33 14.80 1.76 -9.29
N ILE A 34 16.06 1.53 -8.91
CA ILE A 34 16.43 0.75 -7.71
C ILE A 34 15.83 1.39 -6.44
N GLY A 35 15.72 2.72 -6.40
CA GLY A 35 15.04 3.43 -5.32
C GLY A 35 13.58 3.01 -5.14
N GLY A 36 12.88 2.63 -6.22
CA GLY A 36 11.54 2.06 -6.16
C GLY A 36 11.51 0.69 -5.49
N PHE A 37 12.46 -0.19 -5.83
CA PHE A 37 12.60 -1.51 -5.18
C PHE A 37 12.98 -1.39 -3.71
N LEU A 38 13.91 -0.48 -3.37
CA LEU A 38 14.28 -0.20 -1.98
C LEU A 38 13.10 0.38 -1.19
N SER A 39 12.31 1.26 -1.80
CA SER A 39 11.08 1.78 -1.19
C SER A 39 10.06 0.67 -0.95
N ALA A 40 9.88 -0.24 -1.92
CA ALA A 40 9.02 -1.40 -1.74
C ALA A 40 9.49 -2.26 -0.55
N LEU A 41 10.79 -2.59 -0.48
CA LEU A 41 11.31 -3.39 0.63
C LEU A 41 11.17 -2.69 1.99
N PHE A 42 11.66 -1.45 2.10
CA PHE A 42 11.75 -0.78 3.41
C PHE A 42 10.43 -0.17 3.83
N ILE A 43 9.71 0.52 2.94
CA ILE A 43 8.43 1.17 3.32
C ILE A 43 7.35 0.10 3.45
N VAL A 44 7.15 -0.73 2.42
CA VAL A 44 6.07 -1.75 2.46
C VAL A 44 6.40 -2.82 3.48
N GLY A 45 7.65 -3.30 3.56
CA GLY A 45 8.04 -4.33 4.54
C GLY A 45 7.90 -3.86 5.99
N VAL A 46 8.36 -2.65 6.32
CA VAL A 46 8.20 -2.11 7.69
C VAL A 46 6.73 -1.86 8.01
N MET A 47 5.96 -1.30 7.08
CA MET A 47 4.53 -1.07 7.31
C MET A 47 3.73 -2.37 7.39
N TRP A 48 4.13 -3.41 6.68
CA TRP A 48 3.57 -4.76 6.84
C TRP A 48 3.84 -5.29 8.26
N ALA A 49 5.09 -5.17 8.74
CA ALA A 49 5.44 -5.61 10.08
C ALA A 49 4.66 -4.83 11.16
N VAL A 50 4.48 -3.52 10.99
CA VAL A 50 3.68 -2.69 11.90
C VAL A 50 2.19 -3.02 11.84
N ASN A 51 1.61 -3.11 10.65
CA ASN A 51 0.17 -3.29 10.49
C ASN A 51 -0.29 -4.71 10.78
N HIS A 52 0.45 -5.71 10.29
CA HIS A 52 0.08 -7.12 10.37
C HIS A 52 0.91 -7.90 11.39
N GLY A 53 2.20 -7.57 11.53
CA GLY A 53 3.05 -8.20 12.54
C GLY A 53 2.73 -7.75 13.97
N TYR A 54 2.58 -6.44 14.19
CA TYR A 54 2.18 -5.85 15.48
C TYR A 54 0.67 -5.62 15.60
N GLY A 55 -0.11 -5.88 14.55
CA GLY A 55 -1.57 -5.93 14.61
C GLY A 55 -2.26 -4.57 14.73
N LEU A 56 -1.72 -3.50 14.15
CA LEU A 56 -2.46 -2.23 14.09
C LEU A 56 -3.73 -2.35 13.25
N ILE A 57 -3.70 -3.10 12.14
CA ILE A 57 -4.88 -3.35 11.33
C ILE A 57 -5.56 -4.62 11.82
N TYR A 58 -6.81 -4.49 12.27
CA TYR A 58 -7.66 -5.63 12.57
C TYR A 58 -8.17 -6.26 11.26
N GLN A 59 -7.38 -7.20 10.73
CA GLN A 59 -7.66 -7.86 9.46
C GLN A 59 -8.76 -8.92 9.61
N THR A 60 -9.83 -8.78 8.83
CA THR A 60 -10.94 -9.75 8.76
C THR A 60 -10.99 -10.51 7.43
N GLY A 61 -10.11 -10.14 6.49
CA GLY A 61 -9.97 -10.75 5.18
C GLY A 61 -8.99 -9.97 4.32
N ALA A 62 -8.62 -10.49 3.15
CA ALA A 62 -7.66 -9.86 2.25
C ALA A 62 -8.10 -8.47 1.72
N TRP A 63 -9.38 -8.13 1.84
CA TRP A 63 -9.91 -6.81 1.47
C TRP A 63 -9.71 -5.74 2.56
N VAL A 64 -9.52 -6.15 3.82
CA VAL A 64 -9.11 -5.28 4.93
C VAL A 64 -7.59 -5.38 5.08
N ASP A 65 -6.88 -4.71 4.16
CA ASP A 65 -5.44 -4.79 4.03
C ASP A 65 -4.81 -3.40 3.91
N MET A 66 -3.54 -3.29 4.29
CA MET A 66 -2.80 -2.02 4.15
C MET A 66 -2.64 -1.61 2.67
N GLY A 67 -2.61 -2.56 1.73
CA GLY A 67 -2.56 -2.29 0.30
C GLY A 67 -3.80 -1.58 -0.22
N THR A 68 -5.00 -1.95 0.25
CA THR A 68 -6.24 -1.23 -0.09
C THR A 68 -6.25 0.17 0.52
N ALA A 69 -5.76 0.30 1.76
CA ALA A 69 -5.57 1.60 2.41
C ALA A 69 -4.58 2.51 1.67
N ALA A 70 -3.45 1.97 1.18
CA ALA A 70 -2.51 2.71 0.35
C ALA A 70 -3.13 3.15 -0.98
N GLY A 71 -3.84 2.25 -1.67
CA GLY A 71 -4.50 2.57 -2.94
C GLY A 71 -5.51 3.70 -2.80
N VAL A 72 -6.42 3.60 -1.83
CA VAL A 72 -7.42 4.65 -1.56
C VAL A 72 -6.74 5.94 -1.09
N GLY A 73 -5.82 5.83 -0.13
CA GLY A 73 -5.13 6.97 0.46
C GLY A 73 -4.35 7.76 -0.59
N LEU A 74 -3.57 7.10 -1.45
CA LEU A 74 -2.81 7.73 -2.54
C LEU A 74 -3.73 8.29 -3.63
N LEU A 75 -4.83 7.62 -3.96
CA LEU A 75 -5.79 8.12 -4.94
C LEU A 75 -6.44 9.41 -4.45
N VAL A 76 -7.01 9.41 -3.25
CA VAL A 76 -7.63 10.60 -2.63
C VAL A 76 -6.61 11.72 -2.52
N ALA A 77 -5.43 11.42 -1.98
CA ALA A 77 -4.29 12.31 -1.91
C ALA A 77 -3.99 12.98 -3.26
N SER A 78 -3.95 12.22 -4.34
CA SER A 78 -3.62 12.71 -5.68
C SER A 78 -4.72 13.60 -6.24
N LEU A 79 -5.98 13.20 -6.09
CA LEU A 79 -7.15 13.99 -6.52
C LEU A 79 -7.20 15.35 -5.80
N LEU A 80 -6.96 15.36 -4.48
CA LEU A 80 -6.92 16.60 -3.70
C LEU A 80 -5.76 17.53 -4.10
N THR A 81 -4.71 17.01 -4.72
CA THR A 81 -3.60 17.79 -5.26
C THR A 81 -3.72 18.08 -6.75
N GLY A 82 -4.90 17.87 -7.35
CA GLY A 82 -5.21 18.25 -8.73
C GLY A 82 -4.90 17.18 -9.79
N ALA A 83 -4.64 15.93 -9.39
CA ALA A 83 -4.54 14.83 -10.36
C ALA A 83 -5.88 14.63 -11.09
N LYS A 84 -5.80 14.18 -12.35
CA LYS A 84 -6.97 13.89 -13.19
C LYS A 84 -7.01 12.39 -13.48
N PHE A 85 -8.22 11.86 -13.65
CA PHE A 85 -8.42 10.52 -14.22
C PHE A 85 -8.22 10.59 -15.73
N ASP A 86 -6.97 10.64 -16.15
CA ASP A 86 -6.58 10.51 -17.55
C ASP A 86 -6.29 9.04 -17.91
N GLU A 87 -6.02 8.79 -19.18
CA GLU A 87 -5.74 7.45 -19.70
C GLU A 87 -4.52 6.83 -19.00
N HIS A 88 -3.47 7.62 -18.77
CA HIS A 88 -2.25 7.16 -18.10
C HIS A 88 -2.51 6.72 -16.65
N THR A 89 -3.23 7.55 -15.89
CA THR A 89 -3.60 7.25 -14.50
C THR A 89 -4.49 6.02 -14.42
N THR A 90 -5.48 5.94 -15.31
CA THR A 90 -6.40 4.79 -15.40
C THR A 90 -5.64 3.50 -15.70
N ARG A 91 -4.69 3.55 -16.65
CA ARG A 91 -3.81 2.41 -16.97
C ARG A 91 -2.98 1.99 -15.75
N ASN A 92 -2.40 2.92 -15.01
CA ASN A 92 -1.60 2.61 -13.83
C ASN A 92 -2.44 1.93 -12.73
N ILE A 93 -3.68 2.39 -12.51
CA ILE A 93 -4.61 1.76 -11.56
C ILE A 93 -4.93 0.32 -11.99
N ILE A 94 -5.20 0.10 -13.29
CA ILE A 94 -5.47 -1.25 -13.83
C ILE A 94 -4.24 -2.15 -13.68
N CYS A 95 -3.06 -1.67 -14.04
CA CYS A 95 -1.82 -2.41 -13.88
C CYS A 95 -1.54 -2.75 -12.40
N ALA A 96 -1.81 -1.83 -11.47
CA ALA A 96 -1.67 -2.09 -10.05
C ALA A 96 -2.65 -3.17 -9.55
N ALA A 97 -3.91 -3.13 -10.01
CA ALA A 97 -4.90 -4.16 -9.68
C ALA A 97 -4.51 -5.54 -10.21
N ILE A 98 -4.09 -5.63 -11.49
CA ILE A 98 -3.61 -6.87 -12.10
C ILE A 98 -2.37 -7.38 -11.36
N GLY A 99 -1.40 -6.52 -11.08
CA GLY A 99 -0.19 -6.87 -10.34
C GLY A 99 -0.50 -7.40 -8.94
N GLY A 100 -1.44 -6.78 -8.22
CA GLY A 100 -1.88 -7.25 -6.90
C GLY A 100 -2.54 -8.64 -6.95
N ILE A 101 -3.41 -8.88 -7.94
CA ILE A 101 -4.05 -10.20 -8.14
C ILE A 101 -3.00 -11.26 -8.47
N LEU A 102 -2.10 -10.98 -9.40
CA LEU A 102 -1.02 -11.90 -9.80
C LEU A 102 -0.10 -12.20 -8.62
N ALA A 103 0.27 -11.20 -7.82
CA ALA A 103 1.08 -11.39 -6.62
C ALA A 103 0.37 -12.31 -5.61
N GLY A 104 -0.94 -12.14 -5.41
CA GLY A 104 -1.74 -13.03 -4.57
C GLY A 104 -1.77 -14.48 -5.06
N ILE A 105 -1.91 -14.68 -6.38
CA ILE A 105 -1.86 -16.02 -6.99
C ILE A 105 -0.49 -16.66 -6.81
N ILE A 106 0.59 -15.94 -7.11
CA ILE A 106 1.97 -16.43 -6.95
C ILE A 106 2.24 -16.80 -5.50
N LEU A 107 1.83 -15.96 -4.55
CA LEU A 107 1.99 -16.22 -3.12
C LEU A 107 1.27 -17.52 -2.70
N ASN A 108 0.04 -17.72 -3.18
CA ASN A 108 -0.71 -18.95 -2.92
C ASN A 108 0.03 -20.17 -3.46
N LEU A 109 0.56 -20.11 -4.69
CA LEU A 109 1.33 -21.19 -5.28
C LEU A 109 2.66 -21.45 -4.54
N ALA A 110 3.30 -20.41 -4.00
CA ALA A 110 4.58 -20.53 -3.30
C ALA A 110 4.44 -21.08 -1.87
N ILE A 111 3.28 -20.92 -1.22
CA ILE A 111 3.06 -21.35 0.17
C ILE A 111 2.28 -22.67 0.26
N VAL A 112 1.39 -22.93 -0.70
CA VAL A 112 0.51 -24.12 -0.70
C VAL A 112 1.00 -25.22 -1.67
N GLY A 113 1.98 -24.90 -2.53
CA GLY A 113 2.60 -25.85 -3.48
C GLY A 113 3.59 -26.82 -2.83
#